data_AF-A9P9L8-F1
#
_entry.id   AF-A9P9L8-F1
#
_cell.length_a   1.000
_cell.length_b   1.000
_cell.length_c   1.000
_cell.angle_alpha   90.00
_cell.angle_beta   90.00
_cell.angle_gamma   90.00
#
_symmetry.space_group_name_H-M   'P 1'
#
loop_
_entity.id
_entity.type
_entity.pdbx_description
1 polymer ?
#
loop_
_entity_poly.entity_id
_entity_poly.type
_entity_poly.pdbx_seq_one_letter_code
_entity_poly.pdbx_strand_id
1 'polypeptide(L)' 'MESDMVMHYGGCHCRRVRWRVQAPSSVVALNCNCSICSMRASIQFIVPSEKFELLGDSKEFLTTYTFGTHTAKHTF' A
#
# COMPACT_ATOMS: atom_id res chain seq x y z
N MET A 1 12.44 16.22 -14.23
CA MET A 1 13.32 15.20 -13.64
C MET A 1 12.66 13.86 -13.87
N GLU A 2 13.15 13.08 -14.83
CA GLU A 2 12.80 11.65 -14.87
C GLU A 2 13.30 11.05 -13.57
N SER A 3 12.38 10.49 -12.81
CA SER A 3 12.72 9.78 -11.59
C SER A 3 13.00 8.35 -11.98
N ASP A 4 14.20 7.87 -11.66
CA ASP A 4 14.54 6.47 -11.88
C ASP A 4 13.51 5.58 -11.20
N MET A 5 12.95 4.65 -11.97
CA MET A 5 12.04 3.64 -11.47
C MET A 5 12.86 2.63 -10.68
N VAL A 6 12.62 2.55 -9.37
CA VAL A 6 13.31 1.63 -8.46
C VAL A 6 12.34 0.66 -7.81
N MET A 7 12.88 -0.43 -7.27
CA MET A 7 12.11 -1.37 -6.46
C MET A 7 12.14 -0.94 -5.00
N HIS A 8 10.96 -0.63 -4.45
CA HIS A 8 10.75 -0.40 -3.02
C HIS A 8 10.22 -1.67 -2.36
N TYR A 9 10.66 -1.95 -1.14
CA TYR A 9 10.24 -3.11 -0.36
C TYR A 9 9.61 -2.67 0.96
N GLY A 10 8.60 -3.41 1.41
CA GLY A 10 7.94 -3.12 2.68
C GLY A 10 7.18 -4.31 3.25
N GLY A 11 6.52 -4.10 4.38
CA GLY A 11 5.76 -5.15 5.05
C GLY A 11 5.18 -4.74 6.40
N CYS A 12 4.41 -5.65 7.02
CA CYS A 12 3.88 -5.43 8.37
C CYS A 12 4.99 -5.41 9.43
N HIS A 13 4.69 -4.81 10.58
CA HIS A 13 5.51 -4.87 11.79
C HIS A 13 5.88 -6.32 12.16
N CYS A 14 4.91 -7.23 12.02
CA CYS A 14 5.02 -8.66 12.28
C CYS A 14 5.89 -9.46 11.30
N ARG A 15 6.31 -8.85 10.20
CA ARG A 15 7.08 -9.46 9.10
C ARG A 15 6.40 -10.55 8.26
N ARG A 16 5.19 -10.98 8.60
CA ARG A 16 4.40 -11.97 7.84
C ARG A 16 3.91 -11.46 6.49
N VAL A 17 3.59 -10.16 6.41
CA VAL A 17 3.20 -9.51 5.16
C VAL A 17 4.42 -8.79 4.61
N ARG A 18 4.77 -9.09 3.36
CA ARG A 18 5.87 -8.53 2.58
C ARG A 18 5.38 -8.19 1.19
N TRP A 19 5.87 -7.08 0.66
CA TRP A 19 5.55 -6.64 -0.69
C TRP A 19 6.74 -5.96 -1.34
N ARG A 20 6.71 -5.89 -2.67
CA ARG A 20 7.57 -5.05 -3.48
C ARG A 20 6.73 -4.19 -4.42
N VAL A 21 7.22 -3.00 -4.73
CA VAL A 21 6.57 -2.09 -5.67
C VAL A 21 7.59 -1.37 -6.54
N GLN A 22 7.29 -1.26 -7.83
CA GLN A 22 8.09 -0.47 -8.77
C GLN A 22 7.55 0.96 -8.83
N ALA A 23 8.34 1.94 -8.40
CA ALA A 23 7.95 3.35 -8.37
C ALA A 23 9.18 4.26 -8.48
N PRO A 24 9.00 5.56 -8.81
CA PRO A 24 10.03 6.58 -8.66
C PRO A 24 10.78 6.48 -7.33
N SER A 25 12.09 6.78 -7.33
CA SER A 25 12.88 6.92 -6.09
C SER A 25 12.29 7.94 -5.12
N SER A 26 11.66 9.00 -5.64
CA SER A 26 10.87 9.98 -4.88
C SER A 26 9.40 9.87 -5.26
N VAL A 27 8.55 9.47 -4.30
CA VAL A 27 7.11 9.27 -4.52
C VAL A 27 6.28 10.46 -4.06
N VAL A 28 5.12 10.65 -4.68
CA VAL A 28 4.09 11.58 -4.18
C VAL A 28 3.24 10.84 -3.16
N ALA A 29 3.26 11.32 -1.92
CA ALA A 29 2.46 10.79 -0.84
C ALA A 29 1.14 11.56 -0.69
N LEU A 30 0.08 10.82 -0.41
CA LEU A 30 -1.26 11.29 -0.12
C LEU A 30 -1.54 11.15 1.37
N ASN A 31 -1.92 12.27 1.99
CA ASN A 31 -2.49 12.29 3.32
C ASN A 31 -4.01 12.53 3.20
N CYS A 32 -4.76 11.44 3.02
CA CYS A 32 -6.21 11.52 2.85
C CYS A 32 -6.89 11.89 4.18
N ASN A 33 -7.79 12.88 4.14
CA ASN A 33 -8.46 13.43 5.32
C ASN A 33 -9.84 12.80 5.61
N CYS A 34 -10.24 11.74 4.91
CA CYS A 34 -11.50 11.07 5.21
C CYS A 34 -11.47 10.44 6.61
N SER A 35 -12.64 10.21 7.23
CA SER A 35 -12.72 9.73 8.62
C SER A 35 -11.94 8.44 8.88
N ILE A 36 -11.91 7.51 7.93
CA ILE A 36 -11.20 6.24 8.05
C ILE A 36 -9.68 6.42 7.96
N CYS A 37 -9.20 7.18 6.98
CA CYS A 37 -7.76 7.42 6.80
C CYS A 37 -7.19 8.28 7.93
N SER A 38 -7.92 9.32 8.35
CA SER A 38 -7.56 10.16 9.49
C SER A 38 -7.48 9.34 10.78
N MET A 39 -8.43 8.43 11.04
CA MET A 39 -8.39 7.54 12.21
C MET A 39 -7.20 6.57 12.16
N ARG A 40 -6.86 6.02 10.98
CA ARG A 40 -5.73 5.10 10.80
C ARG A 40 -4.36 5.81 10.85
N ALA A 41 -4.34 7.13 10.67
CA ALA A 41 -3.12 7.95 10.56
C ALA A 41 -2.13 7.42 9.49
N SER A 42 -2.66 6.93 8.36
CA SER A 42 -1.85 6.33 7.30
C SER A 42 -1.56 7.30 6.16
N ILE A 43 -0.27 7.46 5.84
CA ILE A 43 0.18 8.12 4.62
C ILE A 43 0.27 7.08 3.50
N GLN A 44 -0.34 7.35 2.35
CA GLN A 44 -0.45 6.42 1.23
C GLN A 44 0.30 6.95 0.02
N PHE A 45 0.87 6.08 -0.81
CA PHE A 45 1.22 6.45 -2.18
C PHE A 45 0.62 5.42 -3.11
N ILE A 46 0.15 5.85 -4.29
CA ILE A 46 -0.67 5.03 -5.18
C ILE A 46 0.17 4.62 -6.38
N VAL A 47 0.06 3.34 -6.73
CA VAL A 47 0.71 2.76 -7.92
C VAL A 47 -0.31 1.94 -8.72
N PRO A 48 -0.08 1.75 -10.03
CA PRO A 48 -0.80 0.73 -10.81
C PRO A 48 -0.62 -0.66 -10.20
N SER A 49 -1.66 -1.50 -10.27
CA SER A 49 -1.63 -2.86 -9.71
C SER A 49 -0.54 -3.74 -10.31
N GLU A 50 -0.25 -3.57 -11.60
CA GLU A 50 0.83 -4.27 -12.31
C GLU A 50 2.24 -3.99 -11.76
N LYS A 51 2.41 -2.91 -10.98
CA LYS A 51 3.68 -2.53 -10.36
C LYS A 51 3.80 -3.00 -8.91
N PHE A 52 2.78 -3.66 -8.36
CA PHE A 52 2.72 -4.11 -6.97
C PHE A 52 2.66 -5.64 -6.89
N GLU A 53 3.38 -6.21 -5.93
CA GLU A 53 3.40 -7.64 -5.70
C GLU A 53 3.52 -7.99 -4.21
N LEU A 54 2.70 -8.93 -3.75
CA LEU A 54 2.84 -9.59 -2.46
C LEU A 54 3.86 -10.72 -2.57
N LEU A 55 4.75 -10.85 -1.59
CA LEU A 55 5.83 -11.83 -1.60
C LEU A 55 5.51 -13.04 -0.73
N GLY A 56 5.88 -14.24 -1.19
CA GLY A 56 5.72 -15.48 -0.42
C GLY A 56 4.26 -15.77 -0.04
N ASP A 57 4.06 -16.19 1.21
CA ASP A 57 2.78 -16.53 1.82
C ASP A 57 2.03 -15.32 2.38
N SER A 58 2.48 -14.09 2.11
CA SER A 58 1.92 -12.85 2.68
C SER A 58 0.41 -12.74 2.56
N LYS A 59 -0.17 -13.27 1.47
CA LYS A 59 -1.62 -13.24 1.21
C LYS A 59 -2.44 -13.96 2.28
N GLU A 60 -1.88 -14.97 2.95
CA GLU A 60 -2.56 -15.76 3.99
C GLU A 60 -2.78 -14.99 5.29
N PHE A 61 -2.02 -13.91 5.49
CA PHE A 61 -2.06 -13.11 6.71
C PHE A 61 -2.82 -11.79 6.55
N LEU A 62 -3.44 -11.57 5.40
CA LEU A 62 -4.15 -10.33 5.09
C LEU A 62 -5.61 -10.39 5.53
N THR A 63 -6.09 -9.30 6.10
CA THR A 63 -7.52 -9.07 6.32
C THR A 63 -7.99 -7.89 5.48
N THR A 64 -9.17 -8.01 4.87
CA THR A 64 -9.79 -6.94 4.10
C THR A 64 -10.91 -6.26 4.89
N TYR A 65 -10.84 -4.94 4.97
CA TYR A 65 -11.89 -4.08 5.51
C TYR A 65 -12.43 -3.18 4.39
N THR A 66 -13.76 -3.07 4.32
CA THR A 66 -14.47 -2.20 3.38
C THR A 66 -15.49 -1.36 4.14
N PHE A 67 -15.74 -0.14 3.67
CA PHE A 67 -16.74 0.77 4.24
C PHE A 67 -17.42 1.58 3.13
N GLY A 68 -18.46 2.33 3.49
CA GLY A 68 -19.16 3.22 2.56
C GLY A 68 -19.73 2.47 1.35
N THR A 69 -19.30 2.81 0.14
CA THR A 69 -19.72 2.16 -1.11
C THR A 69 -19.13 0.77 -1.32
N HIS A 70 -18.24 0.30 -0.43
CA HIS A 70 -17.49 -0.94 -0.55
C HIS A 70 -16.58 -1.04 -1.79
N THR A 71 -16.35 0.08 -2.48
CA THR A 71 -15.47 0.14 -3.66
C THR A 71 -14.00 -0.05 -3.26
N ALA A 72 -13.56 0.64 -2.21
CA ALA A 72 -12.20 0.54 -1.71
C ALA A 72 -12.04 -0.68 -0.80
N LYS A 73 -11.04 -1.52 -1.10
CA LYS A 73 -10.67 -2.70 -0.31
C LYS A 73 -9.39 -2.41 0.47
N HIS A 74 -9.54 -2.05 1.75
CA HIS A 74 -8.41 -1.74 2.62
C HIS A 74 -7.87 -3.03 3.20
N THR A 75 -6.67 -3.41 2.77
CA THR A 75 -6.03 -4.66 3.21
C THR A 75 -4.91 -4.35 4.21
N PHE A 76 -4.79 -5.13 5.28
CA PHE A 76 -3.78 -4.97 6.34
C PHE A 76 -3.24 -6.31 6.83
#